data_AF-A0A0S7ZLA7-F1
#
_entry.id   AF-A0A0S7ZLA7-F1
#
_cell.length_a   1.000
_cell.length_b   1.000
_cell.length_c   1.000
_cell.angle_alpha   90.00
_cell.angle_beta   90.00
_cell.angle_gamma   90.00
#
_symmetry.space_group_name_H-M   'P 1'
#
loop_
_entity.id
_entity.type
_entity.pdbx_description
1 polymer ?
#
loop_
_entity_poly.entity_id
_entity_poly.type
_entity_poly.pdbx_seq_one_letter_code
_entity_poly.pdbx_strand_id
1 'polypeptide(L)'
;MARNKRKILASHEPILHDDHKRPVTRRDFLNAGFITSAATVVMPSLLTSLISKKAFAAFDPAEDCGIGGLGAGKIPFICIDLGGGANMLGSNVLVGPDGTAGQLGLLSGAAYNKMGVPTAMSPIADPTMVNIELGLAFHTDSAFLRGIMSKTTAACRLNVNGAVIPARSDNDTANNPHNPMYGIARAGATGSLATLIGTSNSDSGGRSMAPASMIDLTQRPTKISNRNDTRGLVDTGAVSALMPDKYEAGRIMEAAEKISLAKINGSTLDSVPDTLLPDNTVTTVQDLVHCGYAKTTDT
;
A
#
# COMPACT_ATOMS: atom_id res chain seq x y z
N MET A 1 49.41 -29.80 -63.17
CA MET A 1 49.01 -28.41 -62.91
C MET A 1 49.50 -28.01 -61.52
N ALA A 2 50.06 -26.81 -61.38
CA ALA A 2 50.90 -26.40 -60.25
C ALA A 2 50.16 -26.33 -58.90
N ARG A 3 50.79 -26.85 -57.85
CA ARG A 3 50.31 -26.80 -56.46
C ARG A 3 50.48 -25.36 -55.95
N ASN A 4 49.36 -24.67 -55.73
CA ASN A 4 49.34 -23.26 -55.32
C ASN A 4 50.04 -23.09 -53.95
N LYS A 5 50.98 -22.15 -53.83
CA LYS A 5 51.70 -21.90 -52.56
C LYS A 5 50.73 -21.27 -51.55
N ARG A 6 50.59 -21.86 -50.35
CA ARG A 6 49.78 -21.30 -49.26
C ARG A 6 50.34 -19.92 -48.87
N LYS A 7 49.48 -18.90 -48.93
CA LYS A 7 49.79 -17.53 -48.49
C LYS A 7 49.87 -17.51 -46.96
N ILE A 8 50.94 -16.96 -46.39
CA ILE A 8 51.06 -16.77 -44.93
C ILE A 8 50.16 -15.58 -44.56
N LEU A 9 49.13 -15.84 -43.75
CA LEU A 9 48.17 -14.84 -43.29
C LEU A 9 48.74 -14.03 -42.12
N ALA A 10 48.42 -12.74 -42.02
CA ALA A 10 48.76 -11.93 -40.86
C ALA A 10 47.91 -12.34 -39.64
N SER A 11 48.36 -12.06 -38.41
CA SER A 11 47.68 -12.51 -37.16
C SER A 11 46.22 -12.04 -37.01
N HIS A 12 45.79 -11.04 -37.79
CA HIS A 12 44.46 -10.43 -37.77
C HIS A 12 43.68 -10.72 -39.07
N GLU A 13 44.22 -11.53 -39.97
CA GLU A 13 43.56 -11.91 -41.21
C GLU A 13 42.76 -13.20 -40.99
N PRO A 14 41.48 -13.25 -41.40
CA PRO A 14 40.63 -14.42 -41.16
C PRO A 14 41.16 -15.63 -41.93
N ILE A 15 41.31 -16.75 -41.25
CA ILE A 15 41.68 -18.02 -41.85
C ILE A 15 40.48 -18.53 -42.66
N LEU A 16 40.60 -18.49 -43.99
CA LEU A 16 39.59 -19.03 -44.90
C LEU A 16 39.95 -20.47 -45.23
N HIS A 17 39.01 -21.40 -45.04
CA HIS A 17 39.20 -22.79 -45.46
C HIS A 17 39.17 -22.88 -47.00
N ASP A 18 40.20 -23.53 -47.58
CA ASP A 18 40.38 -23.64 -49.05
C ASP A 18 39.18 -24.28 -49.77
N ASP A 19 38.40 -25.12 -49.08
CA ASP A 19 37.33 -25.94 -49.67
C ASP A 19 35.92 -25.34 -49.56
N HIS A 20 35.77 -24.13 -49.03
CA HIS A 20 34.46 -23.47 -48.89
C HIS A 20 34.42 -22.10 -49.56
N LYS A 21 33.68 -22.03 -50.68
CA LYS A 21 33.39 -20.79 -51.39
C LYS A 21 32.57 -19.85 -50.47
N ARG A 22 32.98 -18.58 -50.36
CA ARG A 22 32.18 -17.53 -49.69
C ARG A 22 30.80 -17.44 -50.36
N PRO A 23 29.69 -17.57 -49.60
CA PRO A 23 28.35 -17.42 -50.16
C PRO A 23 28.18 -15.99 -50.69
N VAL A 24 27.92 -15.86 -51.98
CA VAL A 24 27.69 -14.57 -52.64
C VAL A 24 26.36 -14.53 -53.38
N THR A 25 25.79 -15.70 -53.69
CA THR A 25 24.49 -15.82 -54.32
C THR A 25 23.45 -16.36 -53.35
N ARG A 26 22.16 -16.08 -53.61
CA ARG A 26 21.04 -16.60 -52.82
C ARG A 26 21.07 -18.13 -52.66
N ARG A 27 21.48 -18.86 -53.70
CA ARG A 27 21.60 -20.32 -53.66
C ARG A 27 22.75 -20.76 -52.74
N ASP A 28 23.85 -20.02 -52.72
CA ASP A 28 24.98 -20.30 -51.82
C ASP A 28 24.57 -20.08 -50.35
N PHE A 29 23.79 -19.05 -50.04
CA PHE A 29 23.27 -18.80 -48.69
C PHE A 29 22.25 -19.86 -48.22
N LEU A 30 21.47 -20.42 -49.14
CA LEU A 30 20.57 -21.56 -48.86
C LEU A 30 21.37 -22.84 -48.58
N ASN A 31 22.37 -23.14 -49.42
CA ASN A 31 23.23 -24.32 -49.25
C ASN A 31 24.07 -24.25 -47.97
N ALA A 32 24.48 -23.05 -47.55
CA ALA A 32 25.19 -22.82 -46.29
C ALA A 32 24.26 -22.78 -45.06
N GLY A 33 22.94 -22.97 -45.23
CA GLY A 33 21.96 -22.99 -44.14
C GLY A 33 21.71 -21.63 -43.45
N PHE A 34 22.29 -20.54 -43.95
CA PHE A 34 22.26 -19.23 -43.30
C PHE A 34 20.88 -18.56 -43.34
N ILE A 35 20.11 -18.80 -44.40
CA ILE A 35 18.72 -18.35 -44.52
C ILE A 35 17.81 -19.16 -43.59
N THR A 36 18.04 -20.46 -43.48
CA THR A 36 17.29 -21.38 -42.62
C THR A 36 17.57 -21.11 -41.14
N SER A 37 18.81 -20.80 -40.77
CA SER A 37 19.19 -20.40 -39.42
C SER A 37 18.65 -19.01 -39.04
N ALA A 38 18.67 -18.04 -39.95
CA ALA A 38 18.03 -16.75 -39.72
C ALA A 38 16.51 -16.89 -39.53
N ALA A 39 15.86 -17.75 -40.32
CA ALA A 39 14.43 -18.03 -40.20
C ALA A 39 14.09 -18.69 -38.86
N THR A 40 14.91 -19.60 -38.34
CA THR A 40 14.67 -20.28 -37.06
C THR A 40 14.85 -19.39 -35.83
N VAL A 41 15.58 -18.27 -35.92
CA VAL A 41 15.70 -17.28 -34.82
C VAL A 41 14.60 -16.20 -34.93
N VAL A 42 14.29 -15.75 -36.15
CA VAL A 42 13.32 -14.67 -36.36
C VAL A 42 11.88 -15.18 -36.27
N MET A 43 11.58 -16.38 -36.77
CA MET A 43 10.21 -16.93 -36.77
C MET A 43 9.65 -17.09 -35.35
N PRO A 44 10.37 -17.65 -34.35
CA PRO A 44 9.86 -17.73 -32.99
C PRO A 44 9.64 -16.33 -32.39
N SER A 45 10.52 -15.37 -32.67
CA SER A 45 10.40 -14.00 -32.15
C SER A 45 9.15 -13.28 -32.69
N LEU A 46 8.88 -13.42 -33.99
CA LEU A 46 7.70 -12.81 -34.63
C LEU A 46 6.41 -13.54 -34.24
N LEU A 47 6.45 -14.88 -34.19
CA LEU A 47 5.30 -15.70 -33.80
C LEU A 47 4.95 -15.48 -32.33
N THR A 48 5.95 -15.30 -31.46
CA THR A 48 5.75 -14.92 -30.04
C THR A 48 5.16 -13.51 -29.93
N SER A 49 5.57 -12.55 -30.77
CA SER A 49 4.99 -11.20 -30.80
C SER A 49 3.57 -11.15 -31.38
N LEU A 50 3.18 -12.10 -32.23
CA LEU A 50 1.84 -12.18 -32.84
C LEU A 50 0.86 -13.02 -32.01
N ILE A 51 1.36 -14.00 -31.25
CA ILE A 51 0.58 -14.82 -30.31
C ILE A 51 0.43 -14.12 -28.95
N SER A 52 1.35 -13.22 -28.58
CA SER A 52 1.23 -12.39 -27.37
C SER A 52 0.30 -11.19 -27.60
N LYS A 53 -0.99 -11.48 -27.75
CA LYS A 53 -2.08 -10.51 -27.66
C LYS A 53 -3.15 -10.95 -26.65
N LYS A 54 -2.76 -11.64 -25.58
CA LYS A 54 -3.59 -11.63 -24.39
C LYS A 54 -3.34 -10.28 -23.72
N ALA A 55 -4.24 -9.34 -23.97
CA ALA A 55 -4.43 -8.23 -23.06
C ALA A 55 -4.75 -8.88 -21.71
N PHE A 56 -3.83 -8.78 -20.74
CA PHE A 56 -4.24 -8.93 -19.37
C PHE A 56 -5.34 -7.88 -19.17
N ALA A 57 -6.58 -8.32 -18.98
CA ALA A 57 -7.57 -7.48 -18.31
C ALA A 57 -6.88 -6.91 -17.07
N ALA A 58 -7.18 -5.66 -16.71
CA ALA A 58 -6.58 -5.00 -15.56
C ALA A 58 -6.84 -5.85 -14.31
N PHE A 59 -5.94 -6.79 -14.04
CA PHE A 59 -5.97 -7.68 -12.91
C PHE A 59 -5.68 -6.81 -11.71
N ASP A 60 -6.68 -6.67 -10.85
CA ASP A 60 -6.55 -5.96 -9.59
C ASP A 60 -6.37 -7.01 -8.50
N PRO A 61 -5.15 -7.19 -7.96
CA PRO A 61 -4.92 -8.14 -6.87
C PRO A 61 -5.84 -7.88 -5.67
N ALA A 62 -6.31 -6.64 -5.50
CA ALA A 62 -7.23 -6.26 -4.44
C ALA A 62 -8.60 -6.95 -4.60
N GLU A 63 -9.19 -6.91 -5.80
CA GLU A 63 -10.52 -7.47 -6.06
C GLU A 63 -10.46 -8.94 -6.51
N ASP A 64 -9.52 -9.30 -7.39
CA ASP A 64 -9.47 -10.62 -8.02
C ASP A 64 -8.92 -11.72 -7.09
N CYS A 65 -8.02 -11.34 -6.18
CA CYS A 65 -7.45 -12.28 -5.20
C CYS A 65 -8.07 -12.19 -3.81
N GLY A 66 -9.01 -11.25 -3.61
CA GLY A 66 -9.58 -10.95 -2.30
C GLY A 66 -8.54 -10.46 -1.29
N ILE A 67 -7.45 -9.86 -1.77
CA ILE A 67 -6.38 -9.29 -0.93
C ILE A 67 -6.77 -7.85 -0.51
N GLY A 68 -7.69 -7.23 -1.23
CA GLY A 68 -8.19 -5.87 -1.04
C GLY A 68 -9.41 -5.75 -0.12
N GLY A 69 -9.79 -6.83 0.57
CA GLY A 69 -10.76 -6.72 1.65
C GLY A 69 -10.25 -5.72 2.68
N LEU A 70 -10.84 -4.52 2.69
CA LEU A 70 -10.59 -3.38 3.57
C LEU A 70 -10.29 -3.80 5.02
N GLY A 71 -9.03 -4.07 5.35
CA GLY A 71 -8.64 -4.54 6.69
C GLY A 71 -9.51 -5.70 7.19
N ALA A 72 -9.68 -5.84 8.50
CA ALA A 72 -10.56 -6.85 9.09
C ALA A 72 -12.07 -6.64 8.80
N GLY A 73 -12.45 -5.89 7.75
CA GLY A 73 -13.80 -5.41 7.51
C GLY A 73 -14.24 -4.34 8.52
N LYS A 74 -13.27 -3.73 9.21
CA LYS A 74 -13.48 -2.78 10.32
C LYS A 74 -13.10 -1.37 9.88
N ILE A 75 -13.77 -0.38 10.45
CA ILE A 75 -13.44 1.04 10.22
C ILE A 75 -12.02 1.29 10.72
N PRO A 76 -11.09 1.76 9.86
CA PRO A 76 -9.73 2.06 10.28
C PRO A 76 -9.75 3.22 11.28
N PHE A 77 -8.99 3.07 12.37
CA PHE A 77 -8.86 4.10 13.39
C PHE A 77 -7.42 4.58 13.49
N ILE A 78 -7.25 5.90 13.56
CA ILE A 78 -5.95 6.55 13.78
C ILE A 78 -6.12 7.51 14.95
N CYS A 79 -5.29 7.33 15.98
CA CYS A 79 -5.18 8.29 17.08
C CYS A 79 -4.04 9.26 16.79
N ILE A 80 -4.34 10.55 16.69
CA ILE A 80 -3.33 11.62 16.62
C ILE A 80 -3.18 12.21 18.02
N ASP A 81 -2.10 11.82 18.69
CA ASP A 81 -1.78 12.27 20.03
C ASP A 81 -0.81 13.46 19.96
N LEU A 82 -1.34 14.66 20.22
CA LEU A 82 -0.59 15.91 20.10
C LEU A 82 0.19 16.23 21.37
N GLY A 83 1.40 16.78 21.22
CA GLY A 83 2.05 17.51 22.31
C GLY A 83 1.27 18.78 22.63
N GLY A 84 1.16 19.16 23.90
CA GLY A 84 0.38 20.31 24.37
C GLY A 84 0.72 21.62 23.64
N GLY A 85 -0.15 22.63 23.82
CA GLY A 85 -0.01 23.95 23.19
C GLY A 85 -0.82 24.15 21.91
N ALA A 86 -1.43 23.09 21.37
CA ALA A 86 -2.47 23.23 20.36
C ALA A 86 -3.77 23.70 21.05
N ASN A 87 -4.24 24.89 20.68
CA ASN A 87 -5.50 25.44 21.17
C ASN A 87 -6.69 24.74 20.47
N MET A 88 -6.97 23.49 20.84
CA MET A 88 -7.98 22.66 20.16
C MET A 88 -9.41 23.06 20.53
N LEU A 89 -9.61 23.49 21.78
CA LEU A 89 -10.93 23.81 22.35
C LEU A 89 -11.23 25.30 22.18
N GLY A 90 -12.43 25.64 21.72
CA GLY A 90 -12.90 27.01 21.55
C GLY A 90 -12.46 27.67 20.24
N SER A 91 -11.16 27.66 19.90
CA SER A 91 -10.65 28.29 18.67
C SER A 91 -10.58 27.37 17.44
N ASN A 92 -10.59 26.04 17.65
CA ASN A 92 -10.73 25.08 16.57
C ASN A 92 -12.08 24.37 16.64
N VAL A 93 -12.32 23.61 17.70
CA VAL A 93 -13.57 22.88 17.93
C VAL A 93 -14.35 23.54 19.05
N LEU A 94 -15.62 23.84 18.83
CA LEU A 94 -16.48 24.39 19.87
C LEU A 94 -16.77 23.31 20.91
N VAL A 95 -16.80 23.70 22.18
CA VAL A 95 -17.19 22.82 23.29
C VAL A 95 -17.97 23.67 24.28
N GLY A 96 -19.11 23.15 24.72
CA GLY A 96 -19.94 23.87 25.68
C GLY A 96 -19.41 23.82 27.11
N PRO A 97 -19.95 24.66 28.01
CA PRO A 97 -19.52 24.75 29.39
C PRO A 97 -19.88 23.52 30.22
N ASP A 98 -20.92 22.78 29.80
CA ASP A 98 -21.36 21.54 30.43
C ASP A 98 -21.86 20.53 29.39
N GLY A 99 -21.90 19.25 29.79
CA GLY A 99 -22.33 18.15 28.91
C GLY A 99 -23.83 18.17 28.57
N THR A 100 -24.61 19.06 29.18
CA THR A 100 -26.07 19.17 28.98
C THR A 100 -26.45 20.18 27.92
N ALA A 101 -25.69 21.26 27.76
CA ALA A 101 -25.90 22.27 26.72
C ALA A 101 -25.36 21.81 25.35
N GLY A 102 -24.59 20.72 25.32
CA GLY A 102 -23.99 20.17 24.12
C GLY A 102 -22.95 21.11 23.51
N GLN A 103 -22.55 20.82 22.28
CA GLN A 103 -21.47 21.55 21.62
C GLN A 103 -21.81 23.01 21.29
N LEU A 104 -23.09 23.28 21.01
CA LEU A 104 -23.62 24.59 20.67
C LEU A 104 -24.06 25.41 21.88
N GLY A 105 -23.97 24.85 23.10
CA GLY A 105 -24.04 25.63 24.32
C GLY A 105 -22.80 26.49 24.46
N LEU A 106 -22.77 27.69 23.87
CA LEU A 106 -21.54 28.46 23.73
C LEU A 106 -20.94 28.90 25.08
N LEU A 107 -19.60 28.94 25.14
CA LEU A 107 -18.87 29.46 26.30
C LEU A 107 -19.06 30.98 26.42
N SER A 108 -18.98 31.55 27.62
CA SER A 108 -19.06 33.01 27.77
C SER A 108 -17.98 33.75 26.98
N GLY A 109 -18.22 35.02 26.60
CA GLY A 109 -17.23 35.82 25.88
C GLY A 109 -15.89 35.95 26.62
N ALA A 110 -15.92 35.98 27.96
CA ALA A 110 -14.70 35.95 28.78
C ALA A 110 -13.96 34.61 28.67
N ALA A 111 -14.68 33.49 28.56
CA ALA A 111 -14.08 32.18 28.36
C ALA A 111 -13.45 32.04 26.96
N TYR A 112 -14.11 32.53 25.91
CA TYR A 112 -13.51 32.57 24.56
C TYR A 112 -12.24 33.44 24.50
N ASN A 113 -12.23 34.58 25.19
CA ASN A 113 -11.03 35.42 25.30
C ASN A 113 -9.87 34.71 26.02
N LYS A 114 -10.15 33.89 27.05
CA LYS A 114 -9.12 33.03 27.69
C LYS A 114 -8.57 31.97 26.73
N MET A 115 -9.40 31.50 25.80
CA MET A 115 -9.00 30.61 24.71
C MET A 115 -8.39 31.37 23.53
N GLY A 116 -8.03 32.66 23.66
CA GLY A 116 -7.37 33.43 22.62
C GLY A 116 -8.24 33.76 21.39
N VAL A 117 -9.57 33.63 21.50
CA VAL A 117 -10.51 34.05 20.45
C VAL A 117 -10.95 35.49 20.73
N PRO A 118 -10.67 36.46 19.84
CA PRO A 118 -11.12 37.84 20.01
C PRO A 118 -12.64 37.93 20.08
N THR A 119 -13.18 38.83 20.90
CA THR A 119 -14.63 39.00 21.09
C THR A 119 -15.40 39.13 19.77
N ALA A 120 -14.88 39.86 18.79
CA ALA A 120 -15.54 40.06 17.49
C ALA A 120 -15.61 38.78 16.62
N MET A 121 -14.74 37.80 16.88
CA MET A 121 -14.73 36.49 16.22
C MET A 121 -15.39 35.41 17.08
N SER A 122 -15.91 35.75 18.26
CA SER A 122 -16.55 34.76 19.13
C SER A 122 -17.88 34.29 18.50
N PRO A 123 -18.18 32.99 18.53
CA PRO A 123 -19.49 32.46 18.13
C PRO A 123 -20.69 33.09 18.86
N ILE A 124 -20.47 33.68 20.05
CA ILE A 124 -21.52 34.44 20.75
C ILE A 124 -21.80 35.79 20.08
N ALA A 125 -20.76 36.45 19.58
CA ALA A 125 -20.89 37.75 18.94
C ALA A 125 -21.36 37.62 17.49
N ASP A 126 -20.93 36.57 16.80
CA ASP A 126 -21.27 36.29 15.41
C ASP A 126 -21.55 34.79 15.18
N PRO A 127 -22.82 34.40 14.96
CA PRO A 127 -23.19 33.01 14.67
C PRO A 127 -22.56 32.43 13.39
N THR A 128 -22.07 33.26 12.47
CA THR A 128 -21.40 32.80 11.24
C THR A 128 -20.01 32.21 11.51
N MET A 129 -19.50 32.36 12.74
CA MET A 129 -18.24 31.78 13.19
C MET A 129 -18.35 30.28 13.54
N VAL A 130 -19.46 29.63 13.20
CA VAL A 130 -19.70 28.20 13.42
C VAL A 130 -19.89 27.45 12.10
N ASN A 131 -19.09 26.40 11.88
CA ASN A 131 -19.25 25.46 10.78
C ASN A 131 -19.57 24.05 11.33
N ILE A 132 -20.62 23.42 10.80
CA ILE A 132 -21.10 22.09 11.23
C ILE A 132 -21.06 21.04 10.11
N GLU A 133 -20.36 21.30 9.01
CA GLU A 133 -20.34 20.42 7.82
C GLU A 133 -19.76 19.03 8.07
N LEU A 134 -18.97 18.86 9.14
CA LEU A 134 -18.28 17.61 9.48
C LEU A 134 -18.98 16.85 10.61
N GLY A 135 -20.23 17.20 10.94
CA GLY A 135 -20.97 16.67 12.09
C GLY A 135 -20.40 17.09 13.47
N LEU A 136 -19.32 17.87 13.47
CA LEU A 136 -18.71 18.51 14.62
C LEU A 136 -18.73 20.02 14.40
N ALA A 137 -19.09 20.78 15.43
CA ALA A 137 -19.05 22.24 15.38
C ALA A 137 -17.61 22.76 15.48
N PHE A 138 -17.10 23.26 14.37
CA PHE A 138 -15.83 23.96 14.27
C PHE A 138 -16.03 25.47 14.29
N HIS A 139 -15.01 26.17 14.78
CA HIS A 139 -14.88 27.59 14.51
C HIS A 139 -14.55 27.78 13.02
N THR A 140 -15.21 28.71 12.33
CA THR A 140 -15.03 28.88 10.87
C THR A 140 -13.58 29.19 10.49
N ASP A 141 -12.83 29.86 11.37
CA ASP A 141 -11.40 30.15 11.19
C ASP A 141 -10.43 29.05 11.74
N SER A 142 -10.94 27.86 12.03
CA SER A 142 -10.12 26.74 12.53
C SER A 142 -9.06 26.31 11.51
N ALA A 143 -7.82 26.13 11.99
CA ALA A 143 -6.74 25.58 11.17
C ALA A 143 -7.00 24.10 10.82
N PHE A 144 -7.60 23.34 11.74
CA PHE A 144 -8.03 21.96 11.48
C PHE A 144 -9.10 21.92 10.40
N LEU A 145 -10.12 22.76 10.51
CA LEU A 145 -11.18 22.85 9.52
C LEU A 145 -10.60 23.17 8.13
N ARG A 146 -9.74 24.20 8.02
CA ARG A 146 -9.07 24.52 6.74
C ARG A 146 -8.29 23.34 6.18
N GLY A 147 -7.54 22.64 7.02
CA GLY A 147 -6.78 21.45 6.63
C GLY A 147 -7.69 20.34 6.06
N ILE A 148 -8.76 20.00 6.78
CA ILE A 148 -9.73 18.98 6.35
C ILE A 148 -10.43 19.41 5.06
N MET A 149 -10.89 20.65 4.99
CA MET A 149 -11.57 21.19 3.80
C MET A 149 -10.67 21.20 2.57
N SER A 150 -9.36 21.39 2.74
CA SER A 150 -8.38 21.33 1.64
C SER A 150 -8.19 19.93 1.03
N LYS A 151 -8.61 18.87 1.75
CA LYS A 151 -8.42 17.47 1.35
C LYS A 151 -9.72 16.70 1.11
N THR A 152 -10.87 17.25 1.50
CA THR A 152 -12.17 16.57 1.44
C THR A 152 -13.07 17.14 0.35
N THR A 153 -13.87 16.29 -0.26
CA THR A 153 -14.96 16.68 -1.16
C THR A 153 -16.25 16.88 -0.38
N ALA A 154 -17.22 17.62 -0.93
CA ALA A 154 -18.53 17.79 -0.29
C ALA A 154 -19.23 16.44 0.00
N ALA A 155 -19.13 15.48 -0.92
CA ALA A 155 -19.67 14.13 -0.73
C ALA A 155 -18.99 13.39 0.42
N CYS A 156 -17.68 13.54 0.61
CA CYS A 156 -16.97 12.97 1.75
C CYS A 156 -17.48 13.58 3.07
N ARG A 157 -17.65 14.91 3.13
CA ARG A 157 -18.09 15.61 4.34
C ARG A 157 -19.46 15.18 4.83
N LEU A 158 -20.39 14.89 3.92
CA LEU A 158 -21.70 14.34 4.26
C LEU A 158 -21.64 12.96 4.95
N ASN A 159 -20.55 12.23 4.77
CA ASN A 159 -20.31 10.93 5.38
C ASN A 159 -19.35 11.01 6.59
N VAL A 160 -19.04 12.20 7.07
CA VAL A 160 -18.21 12.42 8.25
C VAL A 160 -19.10 12.91 9.40
N ASN A 161 -18.88 12.33 10.57
CA ASN A 161 -19.43 12.81 11.82
C ASN A 161 -18.30 12.97 12.85
N GLY A 162 -18.55 13.76 13.89
CA GLY A 162 -17.56 13.94 14.95
C GLY A 162 -18.20 14.06 16.32
N ALA A 163 -17.38 13.85 17.35
CA ALA A 163 -17.77 14.03 18.73
C ALA A 163 -16.61 14.63 19.52
N VAL A 164 -16.93 15.32 20.61
CA VAL A 164 -15.97 15.73 21.62
C VAL A 164 -16.20 14.90 22.87
N ILE A 165 -15.14 14.31 23.38
CA ILE A 165 -15.15 13.58 24.65
C ILE A 165 -14.26 14.36 25.62
N PRO A 166 -14.84 15.11 26.56
CA PRO A 166 -14.04 15.80 27.57
C PRO A 166 -13.39 14.78 28.51
N ALA A 167 -12.08 14.91 28.72
CA ALA A 167 -11.32 14.11 29.66
C ALA A 167 -10.66 15.02 30.70
N ARG A 168 -10.53 14.52 31.93
CA ARG A 168 -9.79 15.25 32.97
C ARG A 168 -8.30 15.14 32.66
N SER A 169 -7.65 16.31 32.60
CA SER A 169 -6.21 16.43 32.46
C SER A 169 -5.65 17.03 33.75
N ASP A 170 -4.61 16.42 34.31
CA ASP A 170 -4.00 16.87 35.58
C ASP A 170 -2.89 17.91 35.34
N ASN A 171 -2.27 17.96 34.15
CA ASN A 171 -1.27 18.97 33.69
C ASN A 171 -0.76 18.65 32.26
N ASP A 172 0.07 19.52 31.65
CA ASP A 172 0.77 19.25 30.36
C ASP A 172 1.90 18.22 30.50
N THR A 173 1.58 17.04 31.06
CA THR A 173 2.50 15.91 31.13
C THR A 173 1.90 14.68 30.44
N ALA A 174 2.75 13.68 30.23
CA ALA A 174 2.40 12.44 29.52
C ALA A 174 1.41 11.54 30.28
N ASN A 175 1.09 11.85 31.54
CA ASN A 175 0.24 11.02 32.39
C ASN A 175 -1.28 11.16 32.14
N ASN A 176 -1.69 12.05 31.23
CA ASN A 176 -3.10 12.27 30.94
C ASN A 176 -3.75 11.03 30.30
N PRO A 177 -4.92 10.57 30.78
CA PRO A 177 -5.59 9.36 30.32
C PRO A 177 -6.40 9.60 29.02
N HIS A 178 -5.76 10.18 28.00
CA HIS A 178 -6.43 10.58 26.75
C HIS A 178 -6.34 9.55 25.63
N ASN A 179 -5.52 8.52 25.77
CA ASN A 179 -5.31 7.55 24.71
C ASN A 179 -6.51 6.57 24.63
N PRO A 180 -7.26 6.57 23.51
CA PRO A 180 -8.48 5.78 23.39
C PRO A 180 -8.24 4.35 22.87
N MET A 181 -7.00 3.98 22.52
CA MET A 181 -6.72 2.76 21.74
C MET A 181 -7.24 1.49 22.41
N TYR A 182 -7.02 1.33 23.72
CA TYR A 182 -7.54 0.17 24.44
C TYR A 182 -9.07 0.13 24.50
N GLY A 183 -9.73 1.29 24.63
CA GLY A 183 -11.19 1.36 24.60
C GLY A 183 -11.76 0.92 23.25
N ILE A 184 -11.08 1.28 22.17
CA ILE A 184 -11.45 0.93 20.79
C ILE A 184 -11.19 -0.54 20.51
N ALA A 185 -10.05 -1.07 20.94
CA ALA A 185 -9.76 -2.51 20.87
C ALA A 185 -10.79 -3.33 21.64
N ARG A 186 -11.16 -2.90 22.85
CA ARG A 186 -12.21 -3.55 23.66
C ARG A 186 -13.59 -3.51 23.00
N ALA A 187 -13.88 -2.48 22.19
CA ALA A 187 -15.09 -2.40 21.38
C ALA A 187 -15.04 -3.32 20.13
N GLY A 188 -13.96 -4.09 19.94
CA GLY A 188 -13.79 -5.05 18.85
C GLY A 188 -13.02 -4.51 17.64
N ALA A 189 -12.60 -3.25 17.65
CA ALA A 189 -11.83 -2.63 16.57
C ALA A 189 -10.33 -2.92 16.72
N THR A 190 -9.97 -4.19 16.53
CA THR A 190 -8.59 -4.70 16.53
C THR A 190 -8.09 -4.95 15.11
N GLY A 191 -6.79 -4.70 14.89
CA GLY A 191 -6.12 -5.01 13.62
C GLY A 191 -5.90 -6.51 13.42
N SER A 192 -5.74 -6.92 12.16
CA SER A 192 -5.50 -8.32 11.76
C SER A 192 -4.04 -8.75 11.95
N LEU A 193 -3.09 -7.86 11.64
CA LEU A 193 -1.64 -8.13 11.75
C LEU A 193 -1.10 -7.84 13.16
N ALA A 194 -1.47 -6.70 13.73
CA ALA A 194 -1.23 -6.34 15.12
C ALA A 194 -2.54 -5.85 15.73
N THR A 195 -2.83 -6.29 16.96
CA THR A 195 -4.04 -5.87 17.67
C THR A 195 -4.06 -4.34 17.87
N LEU A 196 -2.95 -3.79 18.35
CA LEU A 196 -2.72 -2.36 18.54
C LEU A 196 -1.32 -1.98 18.03
N ILE A 197 -1.18 -0.75 17.54
CA ILE A 197 0.09 -0.19 17.06
C ILE A 197 0.34 1.18 17.71
N GLY A 198 1.61 1.55 17.89
CA GLY A 198 1.98 2.83 18.49
C GLY A 198 3.33 3.33 17.97
N THR A 199 3.61 4.62 18.15
CA THR A 199 4.89 5.23 17.73
C THR A 199 5.96 5.16 18.82
N SER A 200 5.56 4.90 20.06
CA SER A 200 6.41 4.91 21.25
C SER A 200 6.43 3.55 21.94
N ASN A 201 7.53 3.22 22.63
CA ASN A 201 7.62 2.01 23.46
C ASN A 201 7.04 2.28 24.85
N SER A 202 5.72 2.43 24.93
CA SER A 202 4.96 2.68 26.17
C SER A 202 3.76 1.72 26.23
N ASP A 203 3.16 1.57 27.41
CA ASP A 203 1.97 0.71 27.55
C ASP A 203 0.79 1.20 26.71
N SER A 204 0.73 2.50 26.41
CA SER A 204 -0.28 3.09 25.54
C SER A 204 0.17 3.24 24.09
N GLY A 205 1.43 2.95 23.72
CA GLY A 205 1.96 3.15 22.37
C GLY A 205 2.08 4.62 21.91
N GLY A 206 1.61 5.58 22.71
CA GLY A 206 1.63 7.02 22.44
C GLY A 206 2.27 7.82 23.57
N ARG A 207 2.11 9.16 23.52
CA ARG A 207 2.57 10.08 24.57
C ARG A 207 1.62 10.05 25.77
N SER A 208 0.33 10.09 25.51
CA SER A 208 -0.74 10.03 26.50
C SER A 208 -0.96 8.61 27.01
N MET A 209 -1.30 8.47 28.28
CA MET A 209 -1.72 7.19 28.85
C MET A 209 -3.15 6.85 28.45
N ALA A 210 -3.50 5.57 28.48
CA ALA A 210 -4.90 5.15 28.36
C ALA A 210 -5.58 5.17 29.74
N PRO A 211 -6.91 5.29 29.81
CA PRO A 211 -7.65 5.16 31.07
C PRO A 211 -7.33 3.84 31.77
N ALA A 212 -6.97 3.89 33.06
CA ALA A 212 -6.49 2.73 33.81
C ALA A 212 -7.47 1.54 33.82
N SER A 213 -8.77 1.80 33.79
CA SER A 213 -9.82 0.77 33.72
C SER A 213 -9.92 0.06 32.37
N MET A 214 -9.25 0.56 31.34
CA MET A 214 -9.29 0.03 29.98
C MET A 214 -7.98 -0.65 29.58
N ILE A 215 -6.87 -0.42 30.30
CA ILE A 215 -5.56 -0.98 29.94
C ILE A 215 -5.61 -2.51 30.00
N ASP A 216 -5.21 -3.14 28.90
CA ASP A 216 -5.01 -4.58 28.79
C ASP A 216 -3.58 -4.86 28.31
N LEU A 217 -2.70 -5.24 29.25
CA LEU A 217 -1.29 -5.50 28.93
C LEU A 217 -1.06 -6.76 28.07
N THR A 218 -2.09 -7.57 27.82
CA THR A 218 -2.00 -8.67 26.85
C THR A 218 -2.02 -8.16 25.41
N GLN A 219 -2.54 -6.95 25.17
CA GLN A 219 -2.67 -6.32 23.86
C GLN A 219 -1.72 -5.12 23.69
N ARG A 220 -0.53 -5.16 24.31
CA ARG A 220 0.40 -4.02 24.27
C ARG A 220 0.71 -3.60 22.82
N PRO A 221 0.64 -2.29 22.49
CA PRO A 221 0.86 -1.83 21.13
C PRO A 221 2.23 -2.20 20.59
N THR A 222 2.25 -2.69 19.35
CA THR A 222 3.50 -2.92 18.63
C THR A 222 4.07 -1.58 18.17
N LYS A 223 5.35 -1.32 18.50
CA LYS A 223 6.00 -0.08 18.09
C LYS A 223 6.27 -0.09 16.58
N ILE A 224 5.69 0.89 15.90
CA ILE A 224 5.91 1.18 14.48
C ILE A 224 6.31 2.66 14.38
N SER A 225 7.59 2.89 14.12
CA SER A 225 8.19 4.23 14.05
C SER A 225 8.64 4.61 12.65
N ASN A 226 8.83 3.63 11.77
CA ASN A 226 9.30 3.84 10.41
C ASN A 226 8.75 2.76 9.46
N ARG A 227 8.99 2.95 8.16
CA ARG A 227 8.52 2.03 7.10
C ARG A 227 9.15 0.63 7.19
N ASN A 228 10.35 0.48 7.74
CA ASN A 228 10.96 -0.84 7.88
C ASN A 228 10.26 -1.64 8.98
N ASP A 229 9.78 -0.98 10.04
CA ASP A 229 9.01 -1.62 11.12
C ASP A 229 7.70 -2.22 10.58
N THR A 230 7.00 -1.52 9.66
CA THR A 230 5.76 -2.05 9.05
C THR A 230 6.02 -3.28 8.20
N ARG A 231 7.15 -3.34 7.48
CA ARG A 231 7.55 -4.53 6.71
C ARG A 231 7.92 -5.71 7.60
N GLY A 232 8.38 -5.46 8.83
CA GLY A 232 8.67 -6.51 9.80
C GLY A 232 7.42 -7.20 10.33
N LEU A 233 6.27 -6.51 10.29
CA LEU A 233 4.96 -7.01 10.74
C LEU A 233 4.32 -7.97 9.73
N VAL A 234 4.73 -7.86 8.47
CA VAL A 234 4.38 -8.72 7.33
C VAL A 234 5.35 -9.91 7.31
N ASP A 235 5.01 -11.02 7.96
CA ASP A 235 5.86 -12.21 7.94
C ASP A 235 5.56 -13.09 6.72
N THR A 236 6.55 -13.29 5.85
CA THR A 236 6.47 -14.18 4.67
C THR A 236 6.63 -15.67 5.04
N GLY A 237 6.64 -16.01 6.33
CA GLY A 237 6.38 -17.34 6.92
C GLY A 237 7.41 -18.45 6.67
N ALA A 238 8.01 -18.52 5.47
CA ALA A 238 8.94 -19.58 5.07
C ALA A 238 10.20 -19.06 4.38
N VAL A 239 10.11 -17.95 3.62
CA VAL A 239 11.26 -17.39 2.88
C VAL A 239 12.07 -16.42 3.77
N SER A 240 11.42 -15.71 4.68
CA SER A 240 12.07 -14.86 5.70
C SER A 240 12.96 -15.66 6.66
N ALA A 241 12.61 -16.92 6.95
CA ALA A 241 13.40 -17.80 7.81
C ALA A 241 14.67 -18.33 7.14
N LEU A 242 14.71 -18.34 5.80
CA LEU A 242 15.85 -18.82 4.99
C LEU A 242 16.78 -17.69 4.52
N MET A 243 16.41 -16.42 4.74
CA MET A 243 17.15 -15.27 4.23
C MET A 243 17.42 -14.21 5.31
N PRO A 244 18.65 -13.67 5.39
CA PRO A 244 18.99 -12.63 6.37
C PRO A 244 18.34 -11.26 6.07
N ASP A 245 17.87 -11.01 4.84
CA ASP A 245 17.21 -9.76 4.45
C ASP A 245 15.78 -10.00 3.94
N LYS A 246 14.80 -9.41 4.64
CA LYS A 246 13.38 -9.46 4.29
C LYS A 246 13.04 -8.71 2.99
N TYR A 247 13.89 -7.76 2.57
CA TYR A 247 13.74 -7.05 1.29
C TYR A 247 13.97 -7.96 0.08
N GLU A 248 14.90 -8.89 0.19
CA GLU A 248 15.22 -9.83 -0.89
C GLU A 248 14.14 -10.90 -1.04
N ALA A 249 13.52 -11.34 0.07
CA ALA A 249 12.44 -12.31 0.05
C ALA A 249 11.25 -11.87 -0.82
N GLY A 250 10.80 -10.61 -0.70
CA GLY A 250 9.71 -10.09 -1.52
C GLY A 250 10.04 -10.05 -3.02
N ARG A 251 11.28 -9.65 -3.36
CA ARG A 251 11.76 -9.63 -4.76
C ARG A 251 11.93 -11.02 -5.36
N ILE A 252 12.33 -12.00 -4.55
CA ILE A 252 12.46 -13.39 -4.97
C ILE A 252 11.09 -14.02 -5.19
N MET A 253 10.11 -13.70 -4.35
CA MET A 253 8.72 -14.16 -4.55
C MET A 253 8.12 -13.56 -5.83
N GLU A 254 8.35 -12.26 -6.10
CA GLU A 254 7.96 -11.64 -7.38
C GLU A 254 8.67 -12.29 -8.59
N ALA A 255 9.94 -12.64 -8.45
CA ALA A 255 10.67 -13.36 -9.50
C ALA A 255 10.15 -14.80 -9.69
N ALA A 256 9.84 -15.51 -8.60
CA ALA A 256 9.30 -16.86 -8.61
C ALA A 256 7.90 -16.89 -9.24
N GLU A 257 7.07 -15.89 -8.97
CA GLU A 257 5.79 -15.67 -9.63
C GLU A 257 5.97 -15.51 -11.14
N LYS A 258 6.83 -14.57 -11.58
CA LYS A 258 7.11 -14.35 -13.01
C LYS A 258 7.61 -15.60 -13.73
N ILE A 259 8.48 -16.39 -13.08
CA ILE A 259 8.98 -17.66 -13.62
C ILE A 259 7.85 -18.71 -13.69
N SER A 260 6.99 -18.77 -12.67
CA SER A 260 5.87 -19.71 -12.63
C SER A 260 4.87 -19.42 -13.73
N LEU A 261 4.55 -18.16 -13.98
CA LEU A 261 3.69 -17.72 -15.08
C LEU A 261 4.33 -18.01 -16.45
N ALA A 262 5.63 -17.72 -16.59
CA ALA A 262 6.36 -18.05 -17.82
C ALA A 262 6.36 -19.57 -18.10
N LYS A 263 6.45 -20.41 -17.06
CA LYS A 263 6.33 -21.87 -17.19
C LYS A 263 4.92 -22.32 -17.53
N ILE A 264 3.89 -21.72 -16.94
CA ILE A 264 2.48 -22.04 -17.26
C ILE A 264 2.21 -21.69 -18.73
N ASN A 265 2.64 -20.52 -19.19
CA ASN A 265 2.53 -20.07 -20.58
C ASN A 265 3.38 -20.90 -21.56
N GLY A 266 4.53 -21.42 -21.11
CA GLY A 266 5.41 -22.27 -21.92
C GLY A 266 5.11 -23.77 -21.84
N SER A 267 4.24 -24.20 -20.93
CA SER A 267 3.82 -25.59 -20.76
C SER A 267 2.67 -25.91 -21.71
N THR A 268 2.47 -27.19 -22.00
CA THR A 268 1.53 -27.72 -22.98
C THR A 268 0.04 -27.42 -22.71
N LEU A 269 -0.30 -26.54 -21.76
CA LEU A 269 -1.67 -26.05 -21.55
C LEU A 269 -2.22 -25.30 -22.78
N ASP A 270 -1.37 -24.57 -23.51
CA ASP A 270 -1.76 -23.93 -24.79
C ASP A 270 -1.92 -24.94 -25.95
N SER A 271 -1.52 -26.20 -25.75
CA SER A 271 -1.67 -27.30 -26.73
C SER A 271 -2.72 -28.33 -26.34
N VAL A 272 -3.40 -28.14 -25.21
CA VAL A 272 -4.64 -28.86 -24.91
C VAL A 272 -5.77 -28.14 -25.65
N PRO A 273 -6.48 -28.81 -26.57
CA PRO A 273 -7.63 -28.22 -27.23
C PRO A 273 -8.63 -27.70 -26.21
N ASP A 274 -9.11 -26.48 -26.41
CA ASP A 274 -10.15 -25.79 -25.61
C ASP A 274 -11.44 -26.64 -25.43
N THR A 275 -11.58 -27.70 -26.23
CA THR A 275 -12.68 -28.67 -26.17
C THR A 275 -12.56 -29.73 -25.06
N LEU A 276 -11.39 -29.85 -24.40
CA LEU A 276 -11.14 -30.85 -23.34
C LEU A 276 -11.02 -30.24 -21.93
N LEU A 277 -11.05 -28.92 -21.84
CA LEU A 277 -11.02 -28.19 -20.59
C LEU A 277 -12.28 -27.32 -20.49
N PRO A 278 -12.94 -27.21 -19.32
CA PRO A 278 -13.97 -26.20 -19.11
C PRO A 278 -13.42 -24.82 -19.49
N ASP A 279 -14.23 -24.00 -20.16
CA ASP A 279 -13.91 -22.59 -20.45
C ASP A 279 -13.30 -21.94 -19.18
N ASN A 280 -12.13 -21.32 -19.32
CA ASN A 280 -11.38 -20.59 -18.27
C ASN A 280 -10.47 -21.40 -17.33
N THR A 281 -10.14 -22.68 -17.58
CA THR A 281 -9.18 -23.39 -16.69
C THR A 281 -7.75 -22.82 -16.71
N VAL A 282 -7.26 -22.40 -17.89
CA VAL A 282 -5.90 -21.83 -18.01
C VAL A 282 -5.79 -20.49 -17.29
N THR A 283 -6.81 -19.64 -17.44
CA THR A 283 -6.89 -18.34 -16.75
C THR A 283 -7.08 -18.53 -15.25
N THR A 284 -7.98 -19.42 -14.81
CA THR A 284 -8.13 -19.70 -13.37
C THR A 284 -6.88 -20.27 -12.73
N VAL A 285 -6.10 -21.14 -13.40
CA VAL A 285 -4.82 -21.63 -12.85
C VAL A 285 -3.79 -20.50 -12.78
N GLN A 286 -3.74 -19.61 -13.78
CA GLN A 286 -2.88 -18.42 -13.75
C GLN A 286 -3.28 -17.48 -12.63
N ASP A 287 -4.57 -17.22 -12.45
CA ASP A 287 -5.13 -16.38 -11.39
C ASP A 287 -4.89 -16.99 -10.02
N LEU A 288 -5.07 -18.31 -9.85
CA LEU A 288 -4.75 -19.01 -8.59
C LEU A 288 -3.27 -18.90 -8.23
N VAL A 289 -2.38 -19.01 -9.21
CA VAL A 289 -0.93 -18.90 -8.99
C VAL A 289 -0.57 -17.45 -8.66
N HIS A 290 -1.06 -16.47 -9.43
CA HIS A 290 -0.91 -15.05 -9.12
C HIS A 290 -1.43 -14.72 -7.73
N CYS A 291 -2.64 -15.15 -7.37
CA CYS A 291 -3.22 -14.90 -6.05
C CYS A 291 -2.50 -15.62 -4.92
N GLY A 292 -1.91 -16.78 -5.17
CA GLY A 292 -1.07 -17.48 -4.21
C GLY A 292 0.20 -16.67 -3.89
N TYR A 293 0.88 -16.14 -4.92
CA TYR A 293 2.06 -15.31 -4.74
C TYR A 293 1.73 -13.91 -4.20
N ALA A 294 0.70 -13.25 -4.73
CA ALA A 294 0.24 -11.95 -4.27
C ALA A 294 -0.17 -11.97 -2.79
N LYS A 295 -0.88 -13.02 -2.32
CA LYS A 295 -1.19 -13.19 -0.89
C LYS A 295 0.05 -13.31 -0.01
N THR A 296 1.17 -13.77 -0.56
CA THR A 296 2.44 -13.90 0.19
C THR A 296 3.34 -12.68 0.08
N THR A 297 3.11 -11.78 -0.87
CA THR A 297 3.93 -10.57 -1.09
C THR A 297 3.23 -9.28 -0.65
N ASP A 298 1.89 -9.26 -0.59
CA ASP A 298 1.04 -8.11 -0.23
C ASP A 298 0.34 -8.31 1.13
N THR A 299 1.10 -8.69 2.17
CA THR A 299 0.58 -8.88 3.54
C THR A 299 1.21 -7.96 4.57
#